data_AF-A0A376BC70-F1
#
_entry.id   AF-A0A376BC70-F1
#
_cell.length_a   1.000
_cell.length_b   1.000
_cell.length_c   1.000
_cell.angle_alpha   90.00
_cell.angle_beta   90.00
_cell.angle_gamma   90.00
#
_symmetry.space_group_name_H-M   'P 1'
#
loop_
_entity.id
_entity.type
_entity.pdbx_description
1 polymer ?
#
loop_
_entity_poly.entity_id
_entity_poly.type
_entity_poly.pdbx_seq_one_letter_code
_entity_poly.pdbx_strand_id
1 'polypeptide(L)'
;MPASTKEHPMSLKEVEPVPITSAPLKMDSIGKATTTNRYTSKSENSNNKGNIYFKKKITPILFKSLNYLHKYSVIPFSFYASLHLTNVIATPIISRSALLLTSYSSSNPVLDNHIQVLDDVLMMVRECTSFITAEPSILYITLGVHVISGIILRFWRRYRRSKFIIKNPNEQARARKKWRKLSFGVLTGYLSVPFLTYHIYLMKFSKKLSNNGNIDFGIIHNYLHNNNRITFGGKVLIYGSFIGIIGCGLYHIVHGWSRYFCHNKFQPQVFKSTDRKSTRLNSSHTVVSRMPSSA
;
A
#
# COMPACT_ATOMS: atom_id res chain seq x y z
N MET A 1 -11.50 -75.83 35.70
CA MET A 1 -11.95 -74.92 36.78
C MET A 1 -10.70 -74.29 37.38
N PRO A 2 -10.57 -72.96 37.37
CA PRO A 2 -11.36 -72.05 38.23
C PRO A 2 -11.99 -70.86 37.49
N ALA A 3 -12.93 -70.20 38.17
CA ALA A 3 -13.68 -69.03 37.71
C ALA A 3 -12.96 -67.72 38.04
N SER A 4 -13.03 -66.74 37.13
CA SER A 4 -12.49 -65.39 37.28
C SER A 4 -13.62 -64.35 37.19
N THR A 5 -13.80 -63.62 38.30
CA THR A 5 -14.36 -62.28 38.56
C THR A 5 -14.91 -61.50 37.35
N LYS A 6 -16.23 -61.27 37.24
CA LYS A 6 -17.07 -60.18 37.81
C LYS A 6 -16.70 -58.77 37.35
N GLU A 7 -17.57 -58.18 36.52
CA GLU A 7 -17.90 -56.73 36.56
C GLU A 7 -19.41 -56.56 36.38
N HIS A 8 -20.05 -55.87 37.33
CA HIS A 8 -21.46 -55.46 37.26
C HIS A 8 -21.52 -53.95 37.04
N PRO A 9 -22.31 -53.44 36.06
CA PRO A 9 -22.39 -52.02 35.77
C PRO A 9 -23.16 -51.26 36.87
N MET A 10 -22.66 -50.06 37.20
CA MET A 10 -23.29 -49.10 38.10
C MET A 10 -24.69 -48.70 37.61
N SER A 11 -25.69 -48.94 38.47
CA SER A 11 -27.08 -48.55 38.28
C SER A 11 -27.24 -47.03 38.50
N LEU A 12 -27.87 -46.36 37.53
CA LEU A 12 -28.15 -44.93 37.51
C LEU A 12 -29.28 -44.58 38.48
N LYS A 13 -29.10 -43.53 39.28
CA LYS A 13 -30.14 -42.99 40.17
C LYS A 13 -30.94 -41.92 39.43
N GLU A 14 -32.22 -42.19 39.21
CA GLU A 14 -33.19 -41.27 38.62
C GLU A 14 -33.47 -40.11 39.59
N VAL A 15 -33.43 -38.87 39.08
CA VAL A 15 -33.71 -37.65 39.83
C VAL A 15 -35.06 -37.12 39.34
N GLU A 16 -36.05 -37.11 40.23
CA GLU A 16 -37.41 -36.64 39.91
C GLU A 16 -37.46 -35.11 39.76
N PRO A 17 -38.24 -34.56 38.80
CA PRO A 17 -38.38 -33.13 38.62
C PRO A 17 -39.34 -32.49 39.65
N VAL A 18 -38.93 -31.34 40.18
CA VAL A 18 -39.69 -30.52 41.15
C VAL A 18 -40.84 -29.78 40.46
N PRO A 19 -42.06 -29.73 41.04
CA PRO A 19 -43.20 -29.03 40.44
C PRO A 19 -43.09 -27.51 40.52
N ILE A 20 -43.47 -26.83 39.43
CA ILE A 20 -43.55 -25.36 39.33
C ILE A 20 -44.92 -24.91 39.81
N THR A 21 -45.03 -24.44 41.05
CA THR A 21 -46.25 -23.80 41.57
C THR A 21 -46.32 -22.36 41.05
N SER A 22 -47.31 -22.07 40.21
CA SER A 22 -47.62 -20.71 39.75
C SER A 22 -48.62 -20.05 40.69
N ALA A 23 -48.16 -19.08 41.47
CA ALA A 23 -49.02 -18.20 42.26
C ALA A 23 -48.71 -16.73 41.92
N PRO A 24 -49.71 -15.90 41.57
CA PRO A 24 -49.49 -14.50 41.23
C PRO A 24 -49.32 -13.67 42.51
N LEU A 25 -48.17 -13.00 42.63
CA LEU A 25 -47.90 -12.06 43.72
C LEU A 25 -48.65 -10.74 43.47
N LYS A 26 -49.64 -10.45 44.34
CA LYS A 26 -50.18 -9.11 44.58
C LYS A 26 -49.10 -8.26 45.25
N MET A 27 -48.95 -7.01 44.82
CA MET A 27 -47.99 -6.07 45.39
C MET A 27 -48.70 -4.74 45.62
N ASP A 28 -49.21 -4.55 46.84
CA ASP A 28 -49.76 -3.28 47.32
C ASP A 28 -48.66 -2.47 48.01
N SER A 29 -48.55 -1.22 47.55
CA SER A 29 -48.02 0.01 48.15
C SER A 29 -47.17 -0.05 49.44
N ILE A 30 -45.97 0.53 49.38
CA ILE A 30 -45.41 1.50 50.35
C ILE A 30 -44.38 2.38 49.60
N GLY A 31 -44.54 3.70 49.68
CA GLY A 31 -44.00 4.67 48.73
C GLY A 31 -42.64 5.31 49.03
N LYS A 32 -42.25 6.22 48.14
CA LYS A 32 -41.66 7.56 48.39
C LYS A 32 -41.15 8.18 47.07
N ALA A 33 -41.54 9.44 46.85
CA ALA A 33 -40.90 10.54 46.11
C ALA A 33 -39.90 10.17 44.98
N THR A 34 -39.97 10.69 43.76
CA THR A 34 -39.92 12.12 43.44
C THR A 34 -40.23 12.31 41.95
N THR A 35 -41.27 13.09 41.62
CA THR A 35 -41.47 13.68 40.30
C THR A 35 -40.36 14.69 40.04
N THR A 36 -39.35 14.31 39.26
CA THR A 36 -38.39 15.25 38.67
C THR A 36 -38.69 15.45 37.19
N ASN A 37 -38.78 16.74 36.85
CA ASN A 37 -39.15 17.30 35.57
C ASN A 37 -38.32 16.73 34.41
N ARG A 38 -39.01 16.09 33.45
CA ARG A 38 -38.46 15.81 32.12
C ARG A 38 -38.65 17.04 31.22
N TYR A 39 -37.82 18.06 31.42
CA TYR A 39 -37.57 19.12 30.44
C TYR A 39 -36.08 19.49 30.47
N THR A 40 -35.54 19.78 29.28
CA THR A 40 -34.11 19.90 28.89
C THR A 40 -33.45 18.54 28.62
N SER A 41 -32.87 18.23 27.46
CA SER A 41 -32.18 19.04 26.45
C SER A 41 -32.40 18.47 25.04
N LYS A 42 -33.09 19.21 24.16
CA LYS A 42 -33.21 18.91 22.72
C LYS A 42 -32.16 19.66 21.89
N SER A 43 -31.04 20.05 22.49
CA SER A 43 -30.04 20.97 21.91
C SER A 43 -28.74 20.32 21.43
N GLU A 44 -28.50 19.03 21.64
CA GLU A 44 -27.23 18.39 21.22
C GLU A 44 -27.25 17.78 19.81
N ASN A 45 -28.37 17.86 19.08
CA ASN A 45 -28.56 17.09 17.85
C ASN A 45 -28.33 17.87 16.54
N SER A 46 -28.09 19.20 16.57
CA SER A 46 -27.80 19.97 15.34
C SER A 46 -26.32 19.91 14.96
N ASN A 47 -25.41 20.07 15.93
CA ASN A 47 -23.95 20.02 15.71
C ASN A 47 -23.47 18.65 15.24
N ASN A 48 -24.09 17.56 15.74
CA ASN A 48 -23.78 16.21 15.28
C ASN A 48 -24.30 15.94 13.86
N LYS A 49 -25.48 16.46 13.48
CA LYS A 49 -26.01 16.30 12.12
C LYS A 49 -25.16 17.04 11.08
N GLY A 50 -24.71 18.26 11.38
CA GLY A 50 -23.79 19.02 10.53
C GLY A 50 -22.45 18.28 10.31
N ASN A 51 -21.85 17.78 11.38
CA ASN A 51 -20.61 16.99 11.32
C ASN A 51 -20.77 15.66 10.55
N ILE A 52 -21.90 14.97 10.69
CA ILE A 52 -22.18 13.72 9.98
C ILE A 52 -22.39 14.00 8.48
N TYR A 53 -23.11 15.06 8.11
CA TYR A 53 -23.37 15.42 6.72
C TYR A 53 -22.09 15.89 6.02
N PHE A 54 -21.29 16.73 6.68
CA PHE A 54 -19.99 17.20 6.22
C PHE A 54 -19.02 16.03 6.01
N LYS A 55 -18.89 15.11 6.98
CA LYS A 55 -18.10 13.88 6.84
C LYS A 55 -18.60 12.99 5.70
N LYS A 56 -19.91 12.89 5.46
CA LYS A 56 -20.48 12.03 4.41
C LYS A 56 -20.19 12.56 3.00
N LYS A 57 -20.16 13.88 2.79
CA LYS A 57 -19.93 14.52 1.48
C LYS A 57 -18.45 14.80 1.17
N ILE A 58 -17.63 15.15 2.16
CA ILE A 58 -16.22 15.53 1.93
C ILE A 58 -15.28 14.34 1.87
N THR A 59 -15.54 13.28 2.64
CA THR A 59 -14.70 12.07 2.60
C THR A 59 -14.57 11.42 1.22
N PRO A 60 -15.61 11.33 0.35
CA PRO A 60 -15.41 10.82 -1.01
C PRO A 60 -14.61 11.77 -1.89
N ILE A 61 -14.75 13.09 -1.72
CA ILE A 61 -14.00 14.10 -2.49
C ILE A 61 -12.52 14.01 -2.14
N LEU A 62 -12.18 14.05 -0.85
CA LEU A 62 -10.80 13.90 -0.38
C LEU A 62 -10.18 12.58 -0.84
N PHE A 63 -10.94 11.48 -0.74
CA PHE A 63 -10.46 10.18 -1.22
C PHE A 63 -10.22 10.16 -2.73
N LYS A 64 -11.09 10.82 -3.51
CA LYS A 64 -10.91 10.98 -4.96
C LYS A 64 -9.62 11.76 -5.22
N SER A 65 -9.49 12.97 -4.67
CA SER A 65 -8.29 13.81 -4.82
C SER A 65 -7.01 13.09 -4.42
N LEU A 66 -7.02 12.33 -3.33
CA LEU A 66 -5.87 11.57 -2.87
C LEU A 66 -5.48 10.44 -3.85
N ASN A 67 -6.44 9.78 -4.49
CA ASN A 67 -6.13 8.81 -5.55
C ASN A 67 -5.57 9.50 -6.81
N TYR A 68 -6.05 10.70 -7.15
CA TYR A 68 -5.48 11.48 -8.25
C TYR A 68 -4.03 11.85 -7.94
N LEU A 69 -3.78 12.45 -6.78
CA LEU A 69 -2.42 12.80 -6.34
C LEU A 69 -1.50 11.58 -6.38
N HIS A 70 -1.91 10.45 -5.79
CA HIS A 70 -1.12 9.22 -5.81
C HIS A 70 -0.82 8.70 -7.23
N LYS A 71 -1.81 8.80 -8.14
CA LYS A 71 -1.68 8.31 -9.52
C LYS A 71 -0.76 9.20 -10.35
N TYR A 72 -0.89 10.52 -10.25
CA TYR A 72 -0.15 11.44 -11.11
C TYR A 72 1.21 11.84 -10.53
N SER A 73 1.42 11.68 -9.22
CA SER A 73 2.72 11.95 -8.59
C SER A 73 3.86 11.05 -9.09
N VAL A 74 3.55 9.92 -9.75
CA VAL A 74 4.56 9.00 -10.29
C VAL A 74 5.21 9.51 -11.58
N ILE A 75 4.57 10.43 -12.31
CA ILE A 75 5.04 10.85 -13.64
C ILE A 75 6.38 11.60 -13.55
N PRO A 76 6.53 12.67 -12.74
CA PRO A 76 7.79 13.41 -12.66
C PRO A 76 8.92 12.53 -12.13
N PHE A 77 8.61 11.72 -11.10
CA PHE A 77 9.58 10.80 -10.52
C PHE A 77 10.03 9.72 -11.51
N SER A 78 9.14 9.17 -12.34
CA SER A 78 9.51 8.13 -13.32
C SER A 78 10.39 8.68 -14.43
N PHE A 79 10.10 9.91 -14.88
CA PHE A 79 10.94 10.59 -15.86
C PHE A 79 12.35 10.83 -15.30
N TYR A 80 12.43 11.37 -14.08
CA TYR A 80 13.70 11.54 -13.38
C TYR A 80 14.44 10.22 -13.17
N ALA A 81 13.76 9.18 -12.67
CA ALA A 81 14.37 7.88 -12.41
C ALA A 81 14.96 7.27 -13.69
N SER A 82 14.31 7.47 -14.85
CA SER A 82 14.81 6.99 -16.14
C SER A 82 16.08 7.75 -16.55
N LEU A 83 16.08 9.07 -16.45
CA LEU A 83 17.25 9.89 -16.77
C LEU A 83 18.42 9.65 -15.80
N HIS A 84 18.12 9.51 -14.51
CA HIS A 84 19.11 9.17 -13.48
C HIS A 84 19.72 7.79 -13.72
N LEU A 85 18.90 6.80 -14.06
CA LEU A 85 19.37 5.46 -14.41
C LEU A 85 20.27 5.49 -15.65
N THR A 86 19.88 6.23 -16.69
CA THR A 86 20.72 6.45 -17.87
C THR A 86 22.04 7.10 -17.49
N ASN A 87 22.03 8.15 -16.66
CA ASN A 87 23.27 8.82 -16.27
C ASN A 87 24.20 7.93 -15.44
N VAL A 88 23.67 7.15 -14.50
CA VAL A 88 24.49 6.30 -13.62
C VAL A 88 24.97 5.03 -14.33
N ILE A 89 24.28 4.56 -15.38
CA ILE A 89 24.67 3.37 -16.15
C ILE A 89 25.45 3.73 -17.40
N ALA A 90 24.90 4.60 -18.25
CA ALA A 90 25.46 4.89 -19.56
C ALA A 90 26.74 5.71 -19.46
N THR A 91 26.79 6.74 -18.62
CA THR A 91 27.96 7.64 -18.55
C THR A 91 29.25 6.89 -18.20
N PRO A 92 29.32 6.00 -17.17
CA PRO A 92 30.54 5.26 -16.87
C PRO A 92 30.94 4.24 -17.95
N ILE A 93 29.95 3.57 -18.58
CA ILE A 93 30.21 2.58 -19.63
C ILE A 93 30.77 3.28 -20.87
N ILE A 94 30.09 4.35 -21.29
CA ILE A 94 30.44 5.10 -22.48
C ILE A 94 31.79 5.81 -22.29
N SER A 95 32.01 6.47 -21.15
CA SER A 95 33.29 7.13 -20.85
C SER A 95 34.48 6.16 -20.86
N ARG A 96 34.32 4.93 -20.31
CA ARG A 96 35.36 3.90 -20.41
C ARG A 96 35.59 3.43 -21.84
N SER A 97 34.52 3.21 -22.60
CA SER A 97 34.65 2.79 -24.00
C SER A 97 35.29 3.87 -24.87
N ALA A 98 34.95 5.13 -24.65
CA ALA A 98 35.53 6.29 -25.34
C ALA A 98 37.02 6.41 -25.00
N LEU A 99 37.41 6.29 -23.72
CA LEU A 99 38.81 6.33 -23.29
C LEU A 99 39.64 5.25 -24.00
N LEU A 100 39.15 4.00 -24.00
CA LEU A 100 39.80 2.88 -24.67
C LEU A 100 39.92 3.10 -26.18
N LEU A 101 38.89 3.68 -26.80
CA LEU A 101 38.92 4.05 -28.21
C LEU A 101 39.91 5.19 -28.49
N THR A 102 39.94 6.26 -27.70
CA THR A 102 40.93 7.36 -27.87
C THR A 102 42.36 6.87 -27.75
N SER A 103 42.67 5.94 -26.84
CA SER A 103 44.00 5.33 -26.76
C SER A 103 44.38 4.52 -28.01
N TYR A 104 43.39 4.09 -28.80
CA TYR A 104 43.58 3.39 -30.07
C TYR A 104 43.47 4.34 -31.29
N SER A 105 42.79 5.49 -31.15
CA SER A 105 42.39 6.44 -32.21
C SER A 105 43.49 7.40 -32.66
N SER A 106 44.64 7.45 -31.97
CA SER A 106 45.74 8.39 -32.26
C SER A 106 46.33 8.28 -33.69
N SER A 107 45.83 7.37 -34.53
CA SER A 107 46.24 7.16 -35.92
C SER A 107 45.08 7.17 -36.95
N ASN A 108 43.82 7.40 -36.56
CA ASN A 108 42.67 7.31 -37.49
C ASN A 108 41.66 8.48 -37.36
N PRO A 109 41.64 9.45 -38.29
CA PRO A 109 40.80 10.66 -38.20
C PRO A 109 39.28 10.40 -38.32
N VAL A 110 38.85 9.24 -38.83
CA VAL A 110 37.43 8.85 -38.89
C VAL A 110 36.88 8.52 -37.50
N LEU A 111 37.73 8.00 -36.60
CA LEU A 111 37.33 7.55 -35.28
C LEU A 111 37.15 8.73 -34.31
N ASP A 112 37.88 9.84 -34.51
CA ASP A 112 37.77 11.07 -33.71
C ASP A 112 36.38 11.74 -33.80
N ASN A 113 35.76 11.74 -34.98
CA ASN A 113 34.41 12.29 -35.17
C ASN A 113 33.35 11.52 -34.38
N HIS A 114 33.47 10.19 -34.28
CA HIS A 114 32.54 9.37 -33.49
C HIS A 114 32.70 9.60 -31.99
N ILE A 115 33.92 9.88 -31.53
CA ILE A 115 34.21 10.16 -30.12
C ILE A 115 33.66 11.54 -29.73
N GLN A 116 33.75 12.56 -30.58
CA GLN A 116 33.16 13.88 -30.33
C GLN A 116 31.63 13.83 -30.21
N VAL A 117 30.94 13.15 -31.14
CA VAL A 117 29.48 13.00 -31.07
C VAL A 117 29.03 12.30 -29.78
N LEU A 118 29.81 11.32 -29.33
CA LEU A 118 29.54 10.60 -28.10
C LEU A 118 29.70 11.49 -26.86
N ASP A 119 30.74 12.31 -26.82
CA ASP A 119 31.01 13.24 -25.73
C ASP A 119 29.94 14.36 -25.67
N ASP A 120 29.52 14.89 -26.83
CA ASP A 120 28.44 15.87 -26.93
C ASP A 120 27.10 15.31 -26.41
N VAL A 121 26.75 14.08 -26.79
CA VAL A 121 25.54 13.41 -26.30
C VAL A 121 25.61 13.19 -24.78
N LEU A 122 26.77 12.80 -24.26
CA LEU A 122 26.97 12.63 -22.82
C LEU A 122 26.84 13.95 -22.06
N MET A 123 27.41 15.03 -22.60
CA MET A 123 27.31 16.36 -22.03
C MET A 123 25.87 16.88 -22.05
N MET A 124 25.12 16.62 -23.12
CA MET A 124 23.69 16.93 -23.19
C MET A 124 22.88 16.15 -22.14
N VAL A 125 23.09 14.84 -22.01
CA VAL A 125 22.41 14.02 -20.99
C VAL A 125 22.76 14.49 -19.58
N ARG A 126 24.02 14.84 -19.35
CA ARG A 126 24.50 15.40 -18.08
C ARG A 126 23.86 16.75 -17.77
N GLU A 127 23.68 17.62 -18.75
CA GLU A 127 23.03 18.91 -18.57
C GLU A 127 21.53 18.76 -18.29
N CYS A 128 20.82 17.91 -19.06
CA CYS A 128 19.41 17.60 -18.83
C CYS A 128 19.17 17.01 -17.44
N THR A 129 20.05 16.10 -17.00
CA THR A 129 19.95 15.53 -15.65
C THR A 129 20.30 16.54 -14.58
N SER A 130 21.33 17.37 -14.80
CA SER A 130 21.75 18.44 -13.87
C SER A 130 20.66 19.47 -13.68
N PHE A 131 20.00 19.91 -14.75
CA PHE A 131 18.85 20.82 -14.73
C PHE A 131 17.70 20.26 -13.87
N ILE A 132 17.37 18.97 -14.02
CA ILE A 132 16.32 18.34 -13.23
C ILE A 132 16.74 18.15 -11.76
N THR A 133 18.04 17.97 -11.50
CA THR A 133 18.58 17.89 -10.12
C THR A 133 18.79 19.24 -9.45
N ALA A 134 18.87 20.33 -10.21
CA ALA A 134 19.05 21.70 -9.70
C ALA A 134 17.81 22.22 -8.96
N GLU A 135 16.62 21.70 -9.31
CA GLU A 135 15.33 21.91 -8.62
C GLU A 135 14.87 20.61 -7.91
N PRO A 136 15.62 20.09 -6.93
CA PRO A 136 15.31 18.81 -6.28
C PRO A 136 14.01 18.87 -5.45
N SER A 137 13.49 20.08 -5.23
CA SER A 137 12.23 20.41 -4.57
C SER A 137 11.08 19.60 -5.17
N ILE A 138 10.93 19.63 -6.51
CA ILE A 138 9.84 18.96 -7.22
C ILE A 138 9.91 17.45 -7.03
N LEU A 139 11.11 16.88 -7.06
CA LEU A 139 11.32 15.43 -6.88
C LEU A 139 10.97 15.00 -5.46
N TYR A 140 11.44 15.72 -4.44
CA TYR A 140 11.12 15.40 -3.05
C TYR A 140 9.63 15.57 -2.74
N ILE A 141 9.00 16.61 -3.29
CA ILE A 141 7.57 16.86 -3.13
C ILE A 141 6.77 15.75 -3.80
N THR A 142 7.05 15.43 -5.07
CA THR A 142 6.30 14.42 -5.82
C THR A 142 6.46 13.02 -5.23
N LEU A 143 7.69 12.64 -4.85
CA LEU A 143 7.97 11.40 -4.13
C LEU A 143 7.27 11.35 -2.77
N GLY A 144 7.37 12.43 -1.99
CA GLY A 144 6.72 12.55 -0.68
C GLY A 144 5.20 12.40 -0.80
N VAL A 145 4.58 13.10 -1.76
CA VAL A 145 3.16 12.97 -2.07
C VAL A 145 2.83 11.53 -2.46
N HIS A 146 3.63 10.86 -3.28
CA HIS A 146 3.38 9.46 -3.67
C HIS A 146 3.36 8.51 -2.46
N VAL A 147 4.38 8.60 -1.60
CA VAL A 147 4.53 7.74 -0.43
C VAL A 147 3.42 8.01 0.59
N ILE A 148 3.21 9.28 0.95
CA ILE A 148 2.22 9.68 1.97
C ILE A 148 0.81 9.34 1.49
N SER A 149 0.45 9.70 0.25
CA SER A 149 -0.87 9.37 -0.30
C SER A 149 -1.10 7.86 -0.37
N GLY A 150 -0.07 7.08 -0.74
CA GLY A 150 -0.12 5.62 -0.76
C GLY A 150 -0.37 5.02 0.62
N ILE A 151 0.31 5.51 1.65
CA ILE A 151 0.13 5.09 3.04
C ILE A 151 -1.29 5.42 3.52
N ILE A 152 -1.74 6.66 3.35
CA ILE A 152 -3.07 7.11 3.77
C ILE A 152 -4.16 6.28 3.07
N LEU A 153 -4.06 6.07 1.75
CA LEU A 153 -5.03 5.26 1.01
C LEU A 153 -5.10 3.81 1.52
N ARG A 154 -3.96 3.20 1.91
CA ARG A 154 -3.93 1.85 2.47
C ARG A 154 -4.59 1.79 3.85
N PHE A 155 -4.28 2.72 4.75
CA PHE A 155 -4.93 2.82 6.06
C PHE A 155 -6.42 3.05 5.92
N TRP A 156 -6.82 3.98 5.05
CA TRP A 156 -8.22 4.29 4.80
C TRP A 156 -9.01 3.07 4.26
N ARG A 157 -8.47 2.37 3.25
CA ARG A 157 -9.09 1.16 2.70
C ARG A 157 -9.15 0.05 3.75
N ARG A 158 -8.13 -0.09 4.60
CA ARG A 158 -8.12 -1.06 5.72
C ARG A 158 -9.19 -0.73 6.76
N TYR A 159 -9.31 0.53 7.15
CA TYR A 159 -10.32 1.01 8.11
C TYR A 159 -11.76 0.83 7.59
N ARG A 160 -12.03 1.21 6.33
CA ARG A 160 -13.36 0.98 5.74
C ARG A 160 -13.70 -0.50 5.65
N ARG A 161 -12.72 -1.33 5.28
CA ARG A 161 -12.91 -2.78 5.20
C ARG A 161 -13.18 -3.40 6.56
N SER A 162 -12.48 -3.01 7.63
CA SER A 162 -12.75 -3.52 8.98
C SER A 162 -14.17 -3.16 9.43
N LYS A 163 -14.62 -1.92 9.19
CA LYS A 163 -16.01 -1.52 9.46
C LYS A 163 -17.04 -2.32 8.67
N PHE A 164 -16.77 -2.63 7.40
CA PHE A 164 -17.67 -3.46 6.58
C PHE A 164 -17.74 -4.91 7.09
N ILE A 165 -16.58 -5.46 7.46
CA ILE A 165 -16.45 -6.82 8.00
C ILE A 165 -17.14 -6.93 9.38
N ILE A 166 -17.07 -5.91 10.23
CA ILE A 166 -17.80 -5.88 11.52
C ILE A 166 -19.32 -5.92 11.29
N LYS A 167 -19.82 -5.22 10.27
CA LYS A 167 -21.25 -5.21 9.92
C LYS A 167 -21.76 -6.52 9.30
N ASN A 168 -20.87 -7.35 8.73
CA ASN A 168 -21.22 -8.59 8.04
C ASN A 168 -20.39 -9.77 8.58
N PRO A 169 -20.82 -10.44 9.66
CA PRO A 169 -20.05 -11.51 10.31
C PRO A 169 -19.81 -12.72 9.39
N ASN A 170 -20.71 -13.01 8.45
CA ASN A 170 -20.50 -14.07 7.45
C ASN A 170 -19.32 -13.77 6.50
N GLU A 171 -19.00 -12.49 6.26
CA GLU A 171 -17.80 -12.10 5.54
C GLU A 171 -16.52 -12.22 6.39
N GLN A 172 -16.61 -12.13 7.72
CA GLN A 172 -15.46 -12.37 8.59
C GLN A 172 -14.91 -13.77 8.41
N ALA A 173 -15.77 -14.79 8.36
CA ALA A 173 -15.35 -16.18 8.16
C ALA A 173 -14.62 -16.37 6.83
N ARG A 174 -15.11 -15.75 5.74
CA ARG A 174 -14.44 -15.77 4.42
C ARG A 174 -13.14 -14.98 4.41
N ALA A 175 -13.09 -13.83 5.10
CA ALA A 175 -11.89 -12.99 5.18
C ALA A 175 -10.78 -13.62 6.02
N ARG A 176 -11.12 -14.31 7.12
CA ARG A 176 -10.17 -15.04 7.98
C ARG A 176 -9.56 -16.27 7.26
N LYS A 177 -10.35 -16.99 6.46
CA LYS A 177 -9.83 -18.11 5.64
C LYS A 177 -8.82 -17.65 4.58
N LYS A 178 -8.91 -16.40 4.14
CA LYS A 178 -8.06 -15.79 3.11
C LYS A 178 -7.03 -14.86 3.76
N TRP A 179 -6.12 -15.42 4.56
CA TRP A 179 -4.91 -14.73 5.00
C TRP A 179 -4.27 -14.03 3.80
N ARG A 180 -4.18 -12.70 3.87
CA ARG A 180 -3.76 -11.90 2.72
C ARG A 180 -2.26 -12.04 2.57
N LYS A 181 -1.84 -12.80 1.55
CA LYS A 181 -0.49 -12.70 0.99
C LYS A 181 -0.20 -11.20 0.76
N LEU A 182 0.84 -10.68 1.40
CA LEU A 182 1.34 -9.35 1.07
C LEU A 182 1.66 -9.36 -0.43
N SER A 183 1.15 -8.38 -1.18
CA SER A 183 1.52 -8.25 -2.58
C SER A 183 2.99 -7.83 -2.64
N PHE A 184 3.78 -8.48 -3.49
CA PHE A 184 5.18 -8.13 -3.72
C PHE A 184 5.36 -6.65 -4.08
N GLY A 185 4.43 -6.04 -4.83
CA GLY A 185 4.45 -4.60 -5.12
C GLY A 185 4.32 -3.71 -3.88
N VAL A 186 3.63 -4.18 -2.83
CA VAL A 186 3.53 -3.46 -1.55
C VAL A 186 4.81 -3.62 -0.75
N LEU A 187 5.35 -4.85 -0.68
CA LEU A 187 6.58 -5.15 0.04
C LEU A 187 7.77 -4.35 -0.52
N THR A 188 7.97 -4.40 -1.83
CA THR A 188 9.04 -3.66 -2.53
C THR A 188 8.89 -2.16 -2.36
N GLY A 189 7.67 -1.62 -2.37
CA GLY A 189 7.44 -0.20 -2.09
C GLY A 189 7.86 0.21 -0.68
N TYR A 190 7.59 -0.63 0.33
CA TYR A 190 8.02 -0.35 1.71
C TYR A 190 9.53 -0.48 1.90
N LEU A 191 10.16 -1.46 1.26
CA LEU A 191 11.62 -1.64 1.32
C LEU A 191 12.37 -0.53 0.55
N SER A 192 11.79 -0.03 -0.53
CA SER A 192 12.43 1.01 -1.35
C SER A 192 12.58 2.34 -0.61
N VAL A 193 11.68 2.67 0.33
CA VAL A 193 11.73 3.94 1.08
C VAL A 193 13.01 4.08 1.91
N PRO A 194 13.35 3.16 2.86
CA PRO A 194 14.57 3.30 3.64
C PRO A 194 15.83 3.24 2.78
N PHE A 195 15.86 2.40 1.74
CA PHE A 195 17.00 2.36 0.84
C PHE A 195 17.18 3.69 0.10
N LEU A 196 16.10 4.24 -0.48
CA LEU A 196 16.13 5.53 -1.20
C LEU A 196 16.52 6.69 -0.29
N THR A 197 15.98 6.75 0.93
CA THR A 197 16.36 7.76 1.92
C THR A 197 17.86 7.68 2.23
N TYR A 198 18.38 6.47 2.44
CA TYR A 198 19.79 6.27 2.72
C TYR A 198 20.68 6.64 1.52
N HIS A 199 20.25 6.35 0.29
CA HIS A 199 20.94 6.79 -0.92
C HIS A 199 20.98 8.32 -1.04
N ILE A 200 19.86 9.01 -0.86
CA ILE A 200 19.83 10.49 -0.88
C ILE A 200 20.75 11.06 0.20
N TYR A 201 20.73 10.48 1.40
CA TYR A 201 21.63 10.86 2.49
C TYR A 201 23.10 10.71 2.10
N LEU A 202 23.49 9.57 1.54
CA LEU A 202 24.86 9.31 1.12
C LEU A 202 25.32 10.23 -0.03
N MET A 203 24.49 10.45 -1.05
CA MET A 203 24.88 11.24 -2.23
C MET A 203 24.96 12.74 -1.94
N LYS A 204 24.08 13.25 -1.07
CA LYS A 204 23.83 14.69 -0.96
C LYS A 204 24.15 15.30 0.39
N PHE A 205 24.12 14.51 1.46
CA PHE A 205 24.30 15.02 2.83
C PHE A 205 25.57 14.52 3.51
N SER A 206 26.24 13.52 2.95
CA SER A 206 27.43 12.92 3.56
C SER A 206 28.68 13.80 3.41
N LYS A 207 28.74 14.91 4.14
CA LYS A 207 29.89 15.84 4.20
C LYS A 207 31.22 15.15 4.54
N LYS A 208 31.16 13.97 5.18
CA LYS A 208 32.33 13.16 5.51
C LYS A 208 33.06 12.62 4.27
N LEU A 209 32.38 12.52 3.12
CA LEU A 209 32.95 11.95 1.90
C LEU A 209 33.35 13.00 0.85
N SER A 210 32.85 14.23 0.93
CA SER A 210 33.25 15.32 0.04
C SER A 210 32.94 16.68 0.69
N ASN A 211 33.92 17.60 0.63
CA ASN A 211 33.71 19.00 1.03
C ASN A 211 32.85 19.77 0.00
N ASN A 212 32.79 19.29 -1.24
CA ASN A 212 32.11 19.93 -2.37
C ASN A 212 30.87 19.14 -2.78
N GLY A 213 29.84 19.14 -1.94
CA GLY A 213 28.41 19.00 -2.27
C GLY A 213 27.86 17.72 -2.94
N ASN A 214 28.49 17.21 -3.99
CA ASN A 214 28.03 16.07 -4.77
C ASN A 214 29.01 14.91 -4.65
N ILE A 215 28.51 13.76 -4.21
CA ILE A 215 29.30 12.55 -4.01
C ILE A 215 28.89 11.55 -5.08
N ASP A 216 29.85 11.12 -5.87
CA ASP A 216 29.65 10.04 -6.84
C ASP A 216 29.95 8.67 -6.22
N PHE A 217 29.39 7.62 -6.82
CA PHE A 217 29.62 6.23 -6.41
C PHE A 217 31.11 5.87 -6.42
N GLY A 218 31.90 6.43 -7.35
CA GLY A 218 33.35 6.22 -7.39
C GLY A 218 34.06 6.66 -6.10
N ILE A 219 33.67 7.82 -5.54
CA ILE A 219 34.22 8.35 -4.27
C ILE A 219 33.84 7.42 -3.12
N ILE A 220 32.59 6.95 -3.09
CA ILE A 220 32.11 6.01 -2.07
C ILE A 220 32.83 4.68 -2.16
N HIS A 221 33.00 4.15 -3.37
CA HIS A 221 33.70 2.90 -3.60
C HIS A 221 35.16 2.99 -3.11
N ASN A 222 35.87 4.07 -3.49
CA ASN A 222 37.23 4.32 -3.07
C ASN A 222 37.35 4.49 -1.54
N TYR A 223 36.44 5.26 -0.93
CA TYR A 223 36.38 5.43 0.51
C TYR A 223 36.11 4.12 1.25
N LEU A 224 35.22 3.27 0.73
CA LEU A 224 34.91 1.96 1.31
C LEU A 224 36.07 0.97 1.20
N HIS A 225 36.85 1.07 0.13
CA HIS A 225 37.97 0.16 -0.10
C HIS A 225 39.21 0.56 0.69
N ASN A 226 39.54 1.86 0.74
CA ASN A 226 40.79 2.34 1.31
C ASN A 226 40.69 2.71 2.81
N ASN A 227 39.49 2.80 3.37
CA ASN A 227 39.31 3.12 4.78
C ASN A 227 39.17 1.86 5.64
N ASN A 228 40.27 1.47 6.29
CA ASN A 228 40.34 0.31 7.18
C ASN A 228 39.45 0.42 8.43
N ARG A 229 38.92 1.61 8.75
CA ARG A 229 37.99 1.80 9.89
C ARG A 229 36.56 1.35 9.58
N ILE A 230 36.23 1.07 8.31
CA ILE A 230 34.88 0.65 7.93
C ILE A 230 34.78 -0.87 8.06
N THR A 231 33.97 -1.31 9.01
CA THR A 231 33.71 -2.74 9.24
C THR A 231 33.04 -3.38 8.03
N PHE A 232 33.18 -4.70 7.89
CA PHE A 232 32.48 -5.48 6.87
C PHE A 232 30.96 -5.20 6.88
N GLY A 233 30.35 -5.12 8.06
CA GLY A 233 28.93 -4.75 8.21
C GLY A 233 28.61 -3.37 7.62
N GLY A 234 29.49 -2.38 7.81
CA GLY A 234 29.34 -1.06 7.18
C GLY A 234 29.39 -1.11 5.65
N LYS A 235 30.30 -1.91 5.08
CA LYS A 235 30.38 -2.12 3.62
C LYS A 235 29.11 -2.80 3.08
N VAL A 236 28.63 -3.84 3.76
CA VAL A 236 27.40 -4.56 3.39
C VAL A 236 26.18 -3.64 3.45
N LEU A 237 26.06 -2.79 4.47
CA LEU A 237 24.96 -1.83 4.55
C LEU A 237 24.97 -0.83 3.39
N ILE A 238 26.15 -0.29 3.05
CA ILE A 238 26.26 0.68 1.97
C ILE A 238 25.96 0.02 0.62
N TYR A 239 26.67 -1.04 0.23
CA TYR A 239 26.41 -1.73 -1.03
C TYR A 239 25.01 -2.33 -1.09
N GLY A 240 24.55 -2.91 0.01
CA GLY A 240 23.21 -3.48 0.13
C GLY A 240 22.11 -2.46 -0.09
N SER A 241 22.33 -1.19 0.28
CA SER A 241 21.37 -0.12 -0.01
C SER A 241 21.26 0.17 -1.52
N PHE A 242 22.36 0.24 -2.26
CA PHE A 242 22.35 0.45 -3.71
C PHE A 242 21.69 -0.72 -4.43
N ILE A 243 22.09 -1.95 -4.08
CA ILE A 243 21.48 -3.18 -4.62
C ILE A 243 19.99 -3.22 -4.29
N GLY A 244 19.62 -2.82 -3.08
CA GLY A 244 18.24 -2.74 -2.62
C GLY A 244 17.39 -1.77 -3.43
N ILE A 245 17.90 -0.57 -3.77
CA ILE A 245 17.20 0.39 -4.64
C ILE A 245 17.07 -0.15 -6.06
N ILE A 246 18.13 -0.71 -6.62
CA ILE A 246 18.10 -1.27 -7.98
C ILE A 246 17.05 -2.38 -8.03
N GLY A 247 17.09 -3.34 -7.11
CA GLY A 247 16.14 -4.45 -7.10
C GLY A 247 14.71 -4.03 -6.75
N CYS A 248 14.50 -3.48 -5.54
CA CYS A 248 13.15 -3.15 -5.05
C CYS A 248 12.56 -1.95 -5.79
N GLY A 249 13.38 -0.93 -6.06
CA GLY A 249 12.94 0.30 -6.71
C GLY A 249 12.54 0.06 -8.17
N LEU A 250 13.39 -0.60 -8.97
CA LEU A 250 13.02 -0.91 -10.36
C LEU A 250 11.81 -1.83 -10.44
N TYR A 251 11.76 -2.87 -9.59
CA TYR A 251 10.58 -3.73 -9.54
C TYR A 251 9.31 -2.92 -9.21
N HIS A 252 9.37 -2.03 -8.20
CA HIS A 252 8.23 -1.23 -7.80
C HIS A 252 7.74 -0.29 -8.92
N ILE A 253 8.69 0.33 -9.64
CA ILE A 253 8.42 1.20 -10.79
C ILE A 253 7.77 0.39 -11.92
N VAL A 254 8.40 -0.70 -12.36
CA VAL A 254 7.92 -1.53 -13.49
C VAL A 254 6.55 -2.16 -13.17
N HIS A 255 6.40 -2.74 -11.99
CA HIS A 255 5.12 -3.29 -11.53
C HIS A 255 4.06 -2.17 -11.40
N GLY A 256 4.46 -0.99 -10.95
CA GLY A 256 3.62 0.20 -10.87
C GLY A 256 3.10 0.63 -12.23
N TRP A 257 3.97 0.76 -13.23
CA TRP A 257 3.63 1.10 -14.62
C TRP A 257 2.78 0.04 -15.30
N SER A 258 3.13 -1.24 -15.13
CA SER A 258 2.31 -2.36 -15.59
C SER A 258 0.88 -2.24 -15.05
N ARG A 259 0.71 -1.91 -13.75
CA ARG A 259 -0.62 -1.66 -13.19
C ARG A 259 -1.25 -0.37 -13.68
N TYR A 260 -0.47 0.68 -13.88
CA TYR A 260 -0.95 1.97 -14.35
C TYR A 260 -1.65 1.84 -15.71
N PHE A 261 -1.05 1.10 -16.64
CA PHE A 261 -1.60 0.89 -17.98
C PHE A 261 -2.59 -0.28 -18.04
N CYS A 262 -2.28 -1.44 -17.43
CA CYS A 262 -3.12 -2.64 -17.58
C CYS A 262 -4.39 -2.62 -16.72
N HIS A 263 -4.43 -1.83 -15.63
CA HIS A 263 -5.62 -1.70 -14.78
C HIS A 263 -6.35 -0.37 -14.99
N ASN A 264 -6.34 0.18 -16.21
CA ASN A 264 -6.98 1.44 -16.58
C ASN A 264 -8.52 1.51 -16.38
N LYS A 265 -9.10 0.52 -15.70
CA LYS A 265 -10.40 0.69 -15.06
C LYS A 265 -10.18 1.52 -13.79
N PHE A 266 -10.22 2.86 -13.95
CA PHE A 266 -10.75 3.74 -12.92
C PHE A 266 -12.19 3.29 -12.65
N GLN A 267 -12.36 2.18 -11.95
CA GLN A 267 -13.54 2.01 -11.13
C GLN A 267 -13.14 2.71 -9.84
N PRO A 268 -13.51 4.00 -9.64
CA PRO A 268 -13.79 4.39 -8.28
C PRO A 268 -14.64 3.25 -7.75
N GLN A 269 -14.27 2.71 -6.60
CA GLN A 269 -15.23 1.91 -5.87
C GLN A 269 -16.29 2.91 -5.42
N VAL A 270 -17.13 3.36 -6.38
CA VAL A 270 -18.49 3.77 -6.16
C VAL A 270 -19.00 2.59 -5.40
N PHE A 271 -19.11 2.83 -4.10
CA PHE A 271 -19.83 1.99 -3.19
C PHE A 271 -21.09 1.58 -3.96
N LYS A 272 -21.20 0.32 -4.35
CA LYS A 272 -22.52 -0.26 -4.56
C LYS A 272 -23.15 -0.25 -3.17
N SER A 273 -23.65 0.92 -2.76
CA SER A 273 -24.65 1.03 -1.72
C SER A 273 -25.82 0.21 -2.24
N THR A 274 -25.97 -0.98 -1.67
CA THR A 274 -27.26 -1.68 -1.53
C THR A 274 -28.21 -1.53 -2.72
N ASP A 275 -28.11 -2.42 -3.70
CA ASP A 275 -29.26 -3.26 -4.02
C ASP A 275 -28.86 -4.51 -4.81
N ARG A 276 -28.76 -5.64 -4.11
CA ARG A 276 -28.88 -6.98 -4.71
C ARG A 276 -29.98 -7.72 -3.96
N LYS A 277 -31.09 -7.02 -3.67
CA LYS A 277 -32.34 -7.61 -3.20
C LYS A 277 -33.50 -7.42 -4.20
N SER A 278 -33.21 -7.25 -5.49
CA SER A 278 -34.23 -7.22 -6.55
C SER A 278 -34.08 -8.32 -7.63
N THR A 279 -33.30 -9.38 -7.39
CA THR A 279 -33.33 -10.60 -8.23
C THR A 279 -33.77 -11.85 -7.48
N ARG A 280 -34.42 -11.69 -6.33
CA ARG A 280 -35.32 -12.70 -5.77
C ARG A 280 -36.73 -12.13 -5.93
N LEU A 281 -37.62 -12.88 -6.58
CA LEU A 281 -39.02 -12.57 -6.92
C LEU A 281 -39.27 -12.16 -8.39
N ASN A 282 -38.91 -13.03 -9.35
CA ASN A 282 -39.75 -13.24 -10.54
C ASN A 282 -39.48 -14.62 -11.18
N SER A 283 -39.72 -15.70 -10.42
CA SER A 283 -39.79 -17.06 -10.98
C SER A 283 -40.74 -17.95 -10.16
N SER A 284 -41.85 -17.39 -9.71
CA SER A 284 -42.92 -18.10 -9.04
C SER A 284 -44.23 -17.67 -9.70
N HIS A 285 -44.96 -18.64 -10.25
CA HIS A 285 -46.20 -18.56 -11.03
C HIS A 285 -46.04 -18.59 -12.56
N THR A 286 -45.78 -19.78 -13.08
CA THR A 286 -46.68 -20.29 -14.15
C THR A 286 -47.49 -21.41 -13.53
N VAL A 287 -48.69 -21.04 -13.11
CA VAL A 287 -49.75 -21.96 -12.71
C VAL A 287 -50.09 -22.79 -13.94
N VAL A 288 -49.71 -24.07 -13.94
CA VAL A 288 -50.24 -25.06 -14.88
C VAL A 288 -51.65 -25.39 -14.41
N SER A 289 -52.61 -24.52 -14.73
CA SER A 289 -54.04 -24.81 -14.59
C SER A 289 -54.60 -25.21 -15.96
N ARG A 290 -54.83 -26.52 -16.08
CA ARG A 290 -55.84 -27.26 -16.87
C ARG A 290 -56.50 -26.55 -18.06
N MET A 291 -56.60 -27.28 -19.18
CA MET A 291 -57.91 -27.67 -19.72
C MET A 291 -57.87 -29.09 -20.33
N PRO A 292 -58.95 -29.88 -20.18
CA PRO A 292 -59.22 -31.10 -20.94
C PRO A 292 -60.04 -30.76 -22.20
N SER A 293 -59.83 -31.49 -23.31
CA SER A 293 -60.84 -31.57 -24.38
C SER A 293 -60.57 -32.76 -25.30
N SER A 294 -61.48 -33.73 -25.21
CA SER A 294 -62.06 -34.60 -26.22
C SER A 294 -61.40 -34.74 -27.60
N ALA A 295 -61.02 -35.98 -27.93
CA ALA A 295 -61.39 -36.69 -29.16
C ALA A 295 -61.25 -38.19 -28.92
#